data_AF-A0A077MF39-F1
#
_entry.id   AF-A0A077MF39-F1
#
_cell.length_a   1.000
_cell.length_b   1.000
_cell.length_c   1.000
_cell.angle_alpha   90.00
_cell.angle_beta   90.00
_cell.angle_gamma   90.00
#
_symmetry.space_group_name_H-M   'P 1'
#
loop_
_entity.id
_entity.type
_entity.pdbx_description
1 polymer ?
#
loop_
_entity_poly.entity_id
_entity_poly.type
_entity_poly.pdbx_seq_one_letter_code
_entity_poly.pdbx_strand_id
1 'polypeptide(L)'
;MTLCRPIESWTNALTAMIVGDAAAKLAASAPADSGYVVVLPVFRWVQAAVNVGRKDRGPSGERLPMPLRVGYTDGPVQFVTTSRRQAVHGVGLGLTVDQVVIVDPRQQDVGAWFFTSCHESTQETLGGLVEAGERARWEALMQAEPLALAAVKHAEYALSCSVFGDRTSRHLVDAESLLAISHALVFGVCDDDKTVRGLSSAERIIEKSLRPGCFRGVDPLRYLWKNLVRDADPLLRAKVDDPRLGSLVRRVSRDIGSVDPQAVHSAIQEMTDRHSIPSVNAVRLALTTGSIPEAETVPFRDVDVLGVSA
;
A
#
# COMPACT_ATOMS: atom_id res chain seq x y z
N MET A 1 -1.14 -20.47 12.24
CA MET A 1 -0.41 -19.39 12.95
C MET A 1 0.41 -18.58 11.94
N THR A 2 -0.22 -18.02 10.90
CA THR A 2 0.51 -17.59 9.67
C THR A 2 0.12 -16.20 9.14
N LEU A 3 -0.84 -15.51 9.76
CA LEU A 3 -1.35 -14.21 9.29
C LEU A 3 -0.46 -13.00 9.67
N CYS A 4 0.48 -13.13 10.62
CA CYS A 4 1.39 -12.04 11.01
C CYS A 4 2.58 -11.84 10.04
N ARG A 5 2.95 -12.85 9.24
CA ARG A 5 4.15 -12.77 8.40
C ARG A 5 4.12 -11.67 7.33
N PRO A 6 3.00 -11.42 6.61
CA PRO A 6 3.00 -10.39 5.56
C PRO A 6 3.17 -8.96 6.10
N ILE A 7 2.54 -8.65 7.24
CA ILE A 7 2.65 -7.31 7.83
C ILE A 7 4.05 -7.08 8.42
N GLU A 8 4.63 -8.09 9.09
CA GLU A 8 6.01 -8.03 9.60
C GLU A 8 7.01 -7.83 8.47
N SER A 9 6.94 -8.66 7.43
CA SER A 9 7.81 -8.57 6.25
C SER A 9 7.76 -7.19 5.59
N TRP A 10 6.55 -6.65 5.41
CA TRP A 10 6.36 -5.31 4.85
C TRP A 10 6.95 -4.22 5.75
N THR A 11 6.70 -4.28 7.07
CA THR A 11 7.26 -3.31 8.02
C THR A 11 8.78 -3.41 8.16
N ASN A 12 9.36 -4.59 7.97
CA ASN A 12 10.81 -4.80 7.98
C ASN A 12 11.45 -4.14 6.74
N ALA A 13 10.86 -4.33 5.56
CA ALA A 13 11.32 -3.66 4.34
C ALA A 13 11.24 -2.12 4.48
N LEU A 14 10.12 -1.60 4.98
CA LEU A 14 9.99 -0.16 5.28
C LEU A 14 11.03 0.30 6.31
N THR A 15 11.27 -0.48 7.36
CA THR A 15 12.28 -0.16 8.39
C THR A 15 13.66 -0.02 7.76
N ALA A 16 14.09 -0.99 6.97
CA ALA A 16 15.38 -0.96 6.29
C ALA A 16 15.51 0.23 5.33
N MET A 17 14.48 0.56 4.55
CA MET A 17 14.49 1.75 3.69
C MET A 17 14.67 3.06 4.48
N ILE A 18 13.89 3.24 5.56
CA ILE A 18 14.00 4.45 6.38
C ILE A 18 15.34 4.54 7.11
N VAL A 19 15.86 3.41 7.58
CA VAL A 19 17.17 3.31 8.22
C VAL A 19 18.27 3.63 7.21
N GLY A 20 18.21 3.11 5.99
CA GLY A 20 19.15 3.40 4.92
C GLY A 20 19.17 4.89 4.54
N ASP A 21 18.00 5.50 4.36
CA ASP A 21 17.88 6.94 4.09
C ASP A 21 18.48 7.81 5.23
N ALA A 22 18.26 7.41 6.47
CA ALA A 22 18.81 8.09 7.63
C ALA A 22 20.33 7.88 7.75
N ALA A 23 20.82 6.67 7.46
CA ALA A 23 22.23 6.33 7.44
C ALA A 23 23.00 7.11 6.36
N ALA A 24 22.44 7.25 5.16
CA ALA A 24 23.02 8.05 4.08
C ALA A 24 23.20 9.52 4.49
N LYS A 25 22.18 10.10 5.15
CA LYS A 25 22.25 11.46 5.69
C LYS A 25 23.29 11.59 6.80
N LEU A 26 23.33 10.62 7.71
CA LEU A 26 24.30 10.63 8.80
C LEU A 26 25.73 10.48 8.26
N ALA A 27 25.98 9.59 7.30
CA ALA A 27 27.30 9.36 6.70
C ALA A 27 27.92 10.63 6.11
N ALA A 28 27.10 11.50 5.51
CA ALA A 28 27.53 12.79 4.98
C ALA A 28 27.99 13.79 6.05
N SER A 29 27.60 13.59 7.31
CA SER A 29 27.91 14.47 8.45
C SER A 29 28.64 13.79 9.61
N ALA A 30 28.93 12.49 9.48
CA ALA A 30 29.43 11.68 10.57
C ALA A 30 30.86 12.12 10.94
N PRO A 31 31.15 12.34 12.24
CA PRO A 31 32.51 12.60 12.70
C PRO A 31 33.45 11.45 12.33
N ALA A 32 34.73 11.76 12.13
CA ALA A 32 35.78 10.74 12.00
C ALA A 32 36.14 10.07 13.34
N ASP A 33 35.58 10.57 14.44
CA ASP A 33 35.87 10.14 15.80
C ASP A 33 35.34 8.74 16.11
N SER A 34 35.88 8.13 17.18
CA SER A 34 35.34 6.89 17.73
C SER A 34 34.00 7.13 18.42
N GLY A 35 33.00 6.34 18.05
CA GLY A 35 31.68 6.36 18.65
C GLY A 35 30.85 5.17 18.17
N TYR A 36 29.56 5.19 18.51
CA TYR A 36 28.65 4.11 18.18
C TYR A 36 27.61 4.59 17.16
N VAL A 37 27.37 3.77 16.15
CA VAL A 37 26.18 3.91 15.31
C VAL A 37 25.04 3.17 15.99
N VAL A 38 23.98 3.89 16.33
CA VAL A 38 22.78 3.34 16.97
C VAL A 38 21.60 3.41 16.00
N VAL A 39 20.90 2.29 15.83
CA VAL A 39 19.69 2.17 15.02
C VAL A 39 18.47 2.01 15.92
N LEU A 40 17.53 2.95 15.81
CA LEU A 40 16.27 3.03 16.53
C LEU A 40 15.14 2.34 15.75
N PRO A 41 14.26 1.54 16.40
CA PRO A 41 13.20 0.83 15.71
C PRO A 41 12.19 1.84 15.20
N VAL A 42 11.76 1.66 13.96
CA VAL A 42 10.88 2.62 13.31
C VAL A 42 9.40 2.22 13.42
N PHE A 43 9.15 0.98 13.82
CA PHE A 43 7.83 0.51 14.24
C PHE A 43 7.91 -0.02 15.66
N ARG A 44 6.88 0.29 16.45
CA ARG A 44 6.64 -0.29 17.76
C ARG A 44 5.43 -1.20 17.68
N TRP A 45 5.56 -2.45 18.12
CA TRP A 45 4.44 -3.39 18.15
C TRP A 45 3.61 -3.17 19.42
N VAL A 46 2.35 -2.77 19.26
CA VAL A 46 1.47 -2.40 20.37
C VAL A 46 0.06 -2.94 20.15
N GLN A 47 -0.67 -3.23 21.23
CA GLN A 47 -2.10 -3.51 21.12
C GLN A 47 -2.85 -2.22 20.76
N ALA A 48 -3.60 -2.22 19.65
CA ALA A 48 -4.34 -1.04 19.20
C ALA A 48 -5.37 -0.57 20.25
N ALA A 49 -5.64 0.72 20.41
CA ALA A 49 -6.75 1.19 21.26
C ALA A 49 -8.12 1.18 20.53
N VAL A 50 -8.12 0.90 19.23
CA VAL A 50 -9.31 0.80 18.39
C VAL A 50 -9.43 -0.59 17.77
N ASN A 51 -10.66 -0.95 17.36
CA ASN A 51 -10.91 -2.17 16.59
C ASN A 51 -10.35 -2.00 15.17
N VAL A 52 -9.32 -2.77 14.80
CA VAL A 52 -8.73 -2.75 13.46
C VAL A 52 -9.19 -3.93 12.59
N GLY A 53 -10.22 -4.66 13.03
CA GLY A 53 -10.87 -5.74 12.31
C GLY A 53 -10.34 -7.12 12.68
N ARG A 54 -10.22 -8.02 11.70
CA ARG A 54 -9.72 -9.39 11.93
C ARG A 54 -8.22 -9.44 12.22
N LYS A 55 -7.45 -8.40 11.86
CA LYS A 55 -5.98 -8.39 11.90
C LYS A 55 -5.38 -8.27 13.30
N ASP A 56 -6.05 -7.60 14.22
CA ASP A 56 -5.62 -7.56 15.62
C ASP A 56 -6.18 -8.72 16.43
N ARG A 57 -6.72 -9.76 15.80
CA ARG A 57 -7.27 -10.93 16.50
C ARG A 57 -6.54 -12.19 16.07
N GLY A 58 -6.03 -12.92 17.05
CA GLY A 58 -5.49 -14.25 16.83
C GLY A 58 -6.58 -15.31 16.76
N PRO A 59 -6.21 -16.57 16.50
CA PRO A 59 -7.16 -17.67 16.35
C PRO A 59 -8.04 -17.92 17.58
N SER A 60 -7.58 -17.56 18.78
CA SER A 60 -8.36 -17.67 20.02
C SER A 60 -9.11 -16.38 20.38
N GLY A 61 -9.10 -15.38 19.50
CA GLY A 61 -9.72 -14.07 19.71
C GLY A 61 -8.88 -13.10 20.55
N GLU A 62 -7.67 -13.50 20.94
CA GLU A 62 -6.70 -12.68 21.66
C GLU A 62 -6.25 -11.50 20.81
N ARG A 63 -5.92 -10.37 21.45
CA ARG A 63 -5.49 -9.17 20.72
C ARG A 63 -4.01 -9.22 20.37
N LEU A 64 -3.73 -9.27 19.07
CA LEU A 64 -2.37 -9.28 18.54
C LEU A 64 -1.75 -7.87 18.50
N PRO A 65 -0.44 -7.74 18.73
CA PRO A 65 0.26 -6.48 18.51
C PRO A 65 0.18 -6.06 17.05
N MET A 66 0.01 -4.76 16.83
CA MET A 66 -0.03 -4.13 15.51
C MET A 66 1.11 -3.10 15.40
N PRO A 67 1.68 -2.88 14.21
CA PRO A 67 2.81 -1.99 14.05
C PRO A 67 2.36 -0.53 14.10
N LEU A 68 2.81 0.20 15.13
CA LEU A 68 2.69 1.64 15.24
C LEU A 68 3.96 2.29 14.70
N ARG A 69 3.81 3.14 13.68
CA ARG A 69 4.92 3.95 13.16
C ARG A 69 5.34 4.99 14.19
N VAL A 70 6.63 5.02 14.50
CA VAL A 70 7.23 6.01 15.41
C VAL A 70 8.34 6.78 14.71
N GLY A 71 8.65 7.95 15.22
CA GLY A 71 9.72 8.82 14.76
C GLY A 71 10.49 9.41 15.95
N TYR A 72 11.69 9.87 15.66
CA TYR A 72 12.62 10.42 16.64
C TYR A 72 13.06 11.80 16.17
N THR A 73 13.23 12.74 17.10
CA THR A 73 13.69 14.12 16.80
C THR A 73 14.93 14.15 15.90
N ASP A 74 15.89 13.26 16.14
CA ASP A 74 17.17 13.23 15.42
C ASP A 74 17.24 12.09 14.39
N GLY A 75 16.08 11.52 14.05
CA GLY A 75 15.99 10.38 13.15
C GLY A 75 16.33 9.03 13.80
N PRO A 76 16.08 7.92 13.08
CA PRO A 76 16.24 6.57 13.60
C PRO A 76 17.66 6.02 13.50
N VAL A 77 18.61 6.73 12.90
CA VAL A 77 20.02 6.33 12.86
C VAL A 77 20.84 7.47 13.43
N GLN A 78 21.66 7.19 14.43
CA GLN A 78 22.33 8.20 15.25
C GLN A 78 23.77 7.81 15.51
N PHE A 79 24.66 8.80 15.51
CA PHE A 79 26.01 8.65 16.04
C PHE A 79 26.02 9.11 17.50
N VAL A 80 26.44 8.23 18.41
CA VAL A 80 26.33 8.43 19.85
C VAL A 80 27.64 8.04 20.53
N THR A 81 28.22 8.93 21.32
CA THR A 81 29.42 8.66 22.12
C THR A 81 29.09 8.42 23.60
N THR A 82 28.00 9.00 24.09
CA THR A 82 27.50 8.89 25.47
C THR A 82 25.97 8.83 25.50
N SER A 83 25.40 8.34 26.59
CA SER A 83 23.96 8.20 26.74
C SER A 83 23.24 9.54 26.57
N ARG A 84 22.19 9.58 25.76
CA ARG A 84 21.45 10.82 25.45
C ARG A 84 19.94 10.62 25.48
N ARG A 85 19.20 11.69 25.73
CA ARG A 85 17.73 11.67 25.72
C ARG A 85 17.22 11.87 24.30
N GLN A 86 16.28 11.04 23.89
CA GLN A 86 15.64 11.10 22.57
C GLN A 86 14.13 11.20 22.73
N ALA A 87 13.52 12.25 22.17
CA ALA A 87 12.06 12.29 22.09
C ALA A 87 11.58 11.37 20.98
N VAL A 88 10.50 10.63 21.29
CA VAL A 88 9.86 9.64 20.44
C VAL A 88 8.40 10.02 20.27
N HIS A 89 7.97 10.11 19.02
CA HIS A 89 6.62 10.50 18.66
C HIS A 89 5.98 9.48 17.72
N GLY A 90 4.73 9.11 17.94
CA GLY A 90 3.98 8.19 17.07
C GLY A 90 2.49 8.39 17.24
N VAL A 91 1.74 8.32 16.13
CA VAL A 91 0.27 8.43 16.16
C VAL A 91 -0.31 7.40 15.22
N GLY A 92 -1.22 6.58 15.74
CA GLY A 92 -1.92 5.56 14.97
C GLY A 92 -2.56 4.52 15.87
N LEU A 93 -3.44 3.69 15.31
CA LEU A 93 -4.10 2.61 16.05
C LEU A 93 -4.87 3.10 17.30
N GLY A 94 -5.38 4.34 17.27
CA GLY A 94 -6.02 4.97 18.42
C GLY A 94 -5.07 5.38 19.55
N LEU A 95 -3.77 5.31 19.34
CA LEU A 95 -2.73 5.62 20.30
C LEU A 95 -1.95 6.86 19.88
N THR A 96 -1.48 7.59 20.88
CA THR A 96 -0.44 8.62 20.75
C THR A 96 0.71 8.23 21.66
N VAL A 97 1.90 8.11 21.07
CA VAL A 97 3.17 7.93 21.79
C VAL A 97 3.87 9.27 21.76
N ASP A 98 4.09 9.83 22.93
CA ASP A 98 4.94 11.01 23.13
C ASP A 98 5.76 10.75 24.39
N GLN A 99 7.00 10.31 24.21
CA GLN A 99 7.86 9.81 25.28
C GLN A 99 9.30 10.25 25.06
N VAL A 100 10.10 10.22 26.13
CA VAL A 100 11.55 10.41 26.06
C VAL A 100 12.23 9.10 26.44
N VAL A 101 13.04 8.56 25.54
CA VAL A 101 13.87 7.37 25.80
C VAL A 101 15.32 7.79 26.01
N ILE A 102 16.08 7.02 26.78
CA ILE A 102 17.52 7.21 26.92
C ILE A 102 18.19 6.26 25.95
N VAL A 103 18.90 6.80 24.98
CA VAL A 103 19.73 6.03 24.05
C VAL A 103 21.10 5.90 24.66
N ASP A 104 21.43 4.72 25.20
CA ASP A 104 22.75 4.39 25.70
C ASP A 104 23.43 3.43 24.72
N PRO A 105 24.55 3.80 24.07
CA PRO A 105 25.17 2.96 23.07
C PRO A 105 25.71 1.62 23.62
N ARG A 106 25.87 1.52 24.94
CA ARG A 106 26.35 0.31 25.64
C ARG A 106 25.21 -0.62 26.06
N GLN A 107 23.96 -0.18 25.93
CA GLN A 107 22.78 -0.98 26.25
C GLN A 107 21.95 -1.22 24.99
N GLN A 108 21.71 -2.49 24.66
CA GLN A 108 20.89 -2.87 23.49
C GLN A 108 19.39 -2.88 23.81
N ASP A 109 19.02 -2.77 25.08
CA ASP A 109 17.63 -2.83 25.56
C ASP A 109 17.34 -1.61 26.46
N VAL A 110 16.29 -0.87 26.10
CA VAL A 110 15.72 0.22 26.91
C VAL A 110 14.23 -0.06 27.12
N GLY A 111 13.94 -1.19 27.77
CA GLY A 111 12.60 -1.60 28.19
C GLY A 111 11.80 -2.25 27.06
N ALA A 112 10.91 -1.49 26.40
CA ALA A 112 10.13 -1.98 25.27
C ALA A 112 10.76 -1.62 23.91
N TRP A 113 12.01 -1.14 23.93
CA TRP A 113 12.72 -0.58 22.79
C TRP A 113 14.02 -1.35 22.60
N PHE A 114 14.11 -2.07 21.48
CA PHE A 114 15.33 -2.77 21.07
C PHE A 114 16.10 -1.90 20.08
N PHE A 115 17.38 -1.71 20.35
CA PHE A 115 18.28 -0.91 19.52
C PHE A 115 19.51 -1.72 19.13
N THR A 116 19.96 -1.58 17.88
CA THR A 116 21.24 -2.17 17.46
C THR A 116 22.33 -1.11 17.58
N SER A 117 23.42 -1.42 18.28
CA SER A 117 24.61 -0.57 18.34
C SER A 117 25.82 -1.29 17.76
N CYS A 118 26.63 -0.55 16.99
CA CYS A 118 27.90 -1.04 16.44
C CYS A 118 29.03 -0.06 16.79
N HIS A 119 30.17 -0.59 17.24
CA HIS A 119 31.40 0.16 17.58
C HIS A 119 32.51 0.00 16.51
N GLU A 120 32.21 -0.68 15.39
CA GLU A 120 33.15 -0.85 14.29
C GLU A 120 33.29 0.44 13.47
N SER A 121 34.01 0.37 12.35
CA SER A 121 34.14 1.46 11.37
C SER A 121 32.76 2.08 11.09
N THR A 122 32.57 3.32 11.54
CA THR A 122 31.29 4.05 11.42
C THR A 122 30.87 4.14 9.96
N GLN A 123 31.81 4.38 9.04
CA GLN A 123 31.53 4.49 7.61
C GLN A 123 31.12 3.16 6.99
N GLU A 124 31.75 2.05 7.37
CA GLU A 124 31.39 0.72 6.88
C GLU A 124 30.00 0.31 7.36
N THR A 125 29.71 0.53 8.65
CA THR A 125 28.38 0.27 9.21
C THR A 125 27.30 1.09 8.51
N LEU A 126 27.53 2.39 8.31
CA LEU A 126 26.57 3.25 7.61
C LEU A 126 26.40 2.85 6.14
N GLY A 127 27.49 2.49 5.45
CA GLY A 127 27.44 1.96 4.09
C GLY A 127 26.58 0.70 3.99
N GLY A 128 26.77 -0.26 4.89
CA GLY A 128 25.95 -1.47 4.96
C GLY A 128 24.47 -1.20 5.20
N LEU A 129 24.14 -0.20 6.02
CA LEU A 129 22.74 0.23 6.24
C LEU A 129 22.13 0.88 4.99
N VAL A 130 22.90 1.66 4.24
CA VAL A 130 22.45 2.26 2.96
C VAL A 130 22.14 1.16 1.95
N GLU A 131 23.08 0.22 1.74
CA GLU A 131 22.89 -0.91 0.82
C GLU A 131 21.70 -1.79 1.23
N ALA A 132 21.49 -2.00 2.53
CA ALA A 132 20.33 -2.72 3.04
C ALA A 132 19.02 -1.98 2.74
N GLY A 133 19.00 -0.65 2.84
CA GLY A 133 17.85 0.19 2.47
C GLY A 133 17.52 0.12 0.97
N GLU A 134 18.53 0.18 0.12
CA GLU A 134 18.37 0.03 -1.33
C GLU A 134 17.83 -1.36 -1.71
N ARG A 135 18.36 -2.42 -1.11
CA ARG A 135 17.86 -3.79 -1.29
C ARG A 135 16.42 -3.94 -0.82
N ALA A 136 16.10 -3.38 0.34
CA ALA A 136 14.76 -3.45 0.92
C ALA A 136 13.69 -2.78 0.04
N ARG A 137 14.08 -1.76 -0.76
CA ARG A 137 13.18 -1.16 -1.76
C ARG A 137 12.75 -2.18 -2.81
N TRP A 138 13.70 -2.97 -3.34
CA TRP A 138 13.39 -4.04 -4.28
C TRP A 138 12.55 -5.14 -3.63
N GLU A 139 12.90 -5.56 -2.41
CA GLU A 139 12.11 -6.54 -1.66
C GLU A 139 10.67 -6.08 -1.43
N ALA A 140 10.46 -4.80 -1.12
CA ALA A 140 9.11 -4.25 -0.98
C ALA A 140 8.34 -4.30 -2.30
N LEU A 141 8.96 -4.00 -3.44
CA LEU A 141 8.30 -4.13 -4.74
C LEU A 141 7.90 -5.58 -5.02
N MET A 142 8.79 -6.55 -4.79
CA MET A 142 8.47 -7.97 -4.95
C MET A 142 7.34 -8.43 -4.01
N GLN A 143 7.32 -7.93 -2.76
CA GLN A 143 6.23 -8.19 -1.83
C GLN A 143 4.89 -7.57 -2.26
N ALA A 144 4.92 -6.49 -3.05
CA ALA A 144 3.72 -5.84 -3.56
C ALA A 144 3.10 -6.59 -4.75
N GLU A 145 3.86 -7.40 -5.50
CA GLU A 145 3.35 -8.16 -6.66
C GLU A 145 2.13 -9.04 -6.39
N PRO A 146 2.17 -9.99 -5.42
CA PRO A 146 1.00 -10.83 -5.15
C PRO A 146 -0.20 -10.00 -4.69
N LEU A 147 0.04 -8.87 -4.01
CA LEU A 147 -1.00 -7.95 -3.58
C LEU A 147 -1.59 -7.15 -4.75
N ALA A 148 -0.75 -6.77 -5.73
CA ALA A 148 -1.18 -6.07 -6.93
C ALA A 148 -2.07 -6.99 -7.78
N LEU A 149 -1.65 -8.23 -8.02
CA LEU A 149 -2.46 -9.19 -8.79
C LEU A 149 -3.81 -9.42 -8.13
N ALA A 150 -3.82 -9.59 -6.81
CA ALA A 150 -5.03 -9.72 -6.06
C ALA A 150 -5.92 -8.46 -6.09
N ALA A 151 -5.31 -7.28 -6.04
CA ALA A 151 -6.04 -6.02 -6.14
C ALA A 151 -6.69 -5.84 -7.52
N VAL A 152 -6.01 -6.27 -8.59
CA VAL A 152 -6.55 -6.29 -9.95
C VAL A 152 -7.73 -7.26 -10.05
N LYS A 153 -7.60 -8.49 -9.53
CA LYS A 153 -8.72 -9.45 -9.49
C LYS A 153 -9.92 -8.93 -8.70
N HIS A 154 -9.67 -8.22 -7.59
CA HIS A 154 -10.73 -7.60 -6.81
C HIS A 154 -11.43 -6.46 -7.58
N ALA A 155 -10.66 -5.62 -8.26
CA ALA A 155 -11.19 -4.57 -9.13
C ALA A 155 -11.97 -5.17 -10.31
N GLU A 156 -11.50 -6.28 -10.88
CA GLU A 156 -12.19 -7.02 -11.94
C GLU A 156 -13.53 -7.56 -11.48
N TYR A 157 -13.58 -8.20 -10.33
CA TYR A 157 -14.82 -8.67 -9.76
C TYR A 157 -15.84 -7.54 -9.58
N ALA A 158 -15.42 -6.43 -8.98
CA ALA A 158 -16.28 -5.26 -8.76
C ALA A 158 -16.79 -4.68 -10.09
N LEU A 159 -15.92 -4.58 -11.09
CA LEU A 159 -16.29 -4.09 -12.42
C LEU A 159 -17.22 -5.06 -13.14
N SER A 160 -16.95 -6.36 -13.09
CA SER A 160 -17.77 -7.43 -13.67
C SER A 160 -19.19 -7.41 -13.13
N CYS A 161 -19.35 -7.34 -11.80
CA CYS A 161 -20.68 -7.19 -11.18
C CYS A 161 -21.42 -5.94 -11.66
N SER A 162 -20.69 -4.86 -11.93
CA SER A 162 -21.27 -3.65 -12.49
C SER A 162 -21.67 -3.78 -13.95
N VAL A 163 -20.92 -4.55 -14.75
CA VAL A 163 -21.15 -4.75 -16.20
C VAL A 163 -22.31 -5.71 -16.44
N PHE A 164 -22.30 -6.87 -15.80
CA PHE A 164 -23.29 -7.92 -16.03
C PHE A 164 -24.55 -7.78 -15.16
N GLY A 165 -24.50 -6.92 -14.14
CA GLY A 165 -25.65 -6.65 -13.26
C GLY A 165 -26.00 -7.80 -12.32
N ASP A 166 -25.22 -8.87 -12.31
CA ASP A 166 -25.35 -10.00 -11.40
C ASP A 166 -24.05 -10.21 -10.60
N ARG A 167 -24.10 -11.10 -9.60
CA ARG A 167 -22.90 -11.55 -8.88
C ARG A 167 -22.21 -12.71 -9.61
N THR A 168 -22.56 -12.96 -10.88
CA THR A 168 -21.86 -13.97 -11.66
C THR A 168 -20.52 -13.37 -12.06
N SER A 169 -19.53 -14.17 -11.79
CA SER A 169 -18.13 -13.87 -11.93
C SER A 169 -17.70 -14.16 -13.35
N ARG A 170 -18.08 -13.29 -14.27
CA ARG A 170 -17.59 -13.37 -15.63
C ARG A 170 -16.31 -12.55 -15.69
N HIS A 171 -15.23 -13.15 -16.19
CA HIS A 171 -14.02 -12.38 -16.41
C HIS A 171 -14.25 -11.36 -17.52
N LEU A 172 -13.74 -10.16 -17.31
CA LEU A 172 -13.81 -9.08 -18.29
C LEU A 172 -12.60 -9.10 -19.22
N VAL A 173 -11.49 -9.60 -18.70
CA VAL A 173 -10.20 -9.68 -19.38
C VAL A 173 -9.59 -11.07 -19.18
N ASP A 174 -8.68 -11.45 -20.07
CA ASP A 174 -7.94 -12.71 -19.96
C ASP A 174 -6.88 -12.64 -18.83
N ALA A 175 -6.32 -13.80 -18.48
CA ALA A 175 -5.33 -13.92 -17.40
C ALA A 175 -4.01 -13.16 -17.69
N GLU A 176 -3.58 -13.08 -18.95
CA GLU A 176 -2.38 -12.35 -19.37
C GLU A 176 -2.58 -10.85 -19.18
N SER A 177 -3.76 -10.34 -19.53
CA SER A 177 -4.18 -8.96 -19.31
C SER A 177 -4.20 -8.59 -17.81
N LEU A 178 -4.70 -9.48 -16.93
CA LEU A 178 -4.63 -9.26 -15.48
C LEU A 178 -3.19 -9.17 -14.96
N LEU A 179 -2.32 -10.06 -15.45
CA LEU A 179 -0.89 -10.04 -15.10
C LEU A 179 -0.20 -8.78 -15.61
N ALA A 180 -0.48 -8.35 -16.84
CA ALA A 180 0.06 -7.12 -17.42
C ALA A 180 -0.34 -5.88 -16.61
N ILE A 181 -1.61 -5.77 -16.19
CA ILE A 181 -2.07 -4.68 -15.32
C ILE A 181 -1.39 -4.75 -13.95
N SER A 182 -1.25 -5.95 -13.38
CA SER A 182 -0.53 -6.14 -12.11
C SER A 182 0.93 -5.67 -12.21
N HIS A 183 1.64 -6.03 -13.28
CA HIS A 183 3.00 -5.56 -13.54
C HIS A 183 3.05 -4.04 -13.71
N ALA A 184 2.08 -3.45 -14.42
CA ALA A 184 2.00 -2.00 -14.56
C ALA A 184 1.82 -1.26 -13.21
N LEU A 185 1.09 -1.86 -12.26
CA LEU A 185 0.96 -1.30 -10.92
C LEU A 185 2.28 -1.32 -10.13
N VAL A 186 3.09 -2.37 -10.31
CA VAL A 186 4.33 -2.58 -9.53
C VAL A 186 5.53 -1.90 -10.17
N PHE A 187 5.68 -2.01 -11.48
CA PHE A 187 6.86 -1.57 -12.23
C PHE A 187 6.62 -0.35 -13.12
N GLY A 188 5.37 0.09 -13.23
CA GLY A 188 4.99 1.21 -14.09
C GLY A 188 4.63 0.77 -15.51
N VAL A 189 4.16 1.72 -16.30
CA VAL A 189 3.89 1.52 -17.73
C VAL A 189 5.11 1.98 -18.51
N CYS A 190 5.65 1.08 -19.34
CA CYS A 190 6.66 1.44 -20.33
C CYS A 190 5.96 2.01 -21.56
N ASP A 191 6.42 3.17 -22.05
CA ASP A 191 6.06 3.64 -23.39
C ASP A 191 6.71 2.73 -24.45
N ASP A 192 6.32 2.90 -25.72
CA ASP A 192 6.90 2.19 -26.88
C ASP A 192 8.43 2.35 -26.96
N ASP A 193 8.96 3.49 -26.48
CA ASP A 193 10.39 3.76 -26.36
C ASP A 193 11.06 3.09 -25.14
N LYS A 194 10.33 2.20 -24.44
CA LYS A 194 10.74 1.49 -23.22
C LYS A 194 11.16 2.42 -22.06
N THR A 195 10.77 3.69 -22.12
CA THR A 195 10.97 4.62 -21.01
C THR A 195 9.81 4.48 -20.02
N VAL A 196 10.15 4.27 -18.75
CA VAL A 196 9.15 4.22 -17.67
C VAL A 196 8.70 5.64 -17.36
N ARG A 197 7.41 5.94 -17.52
CA ARG A 197 6.87 7.26 -17.16
C ARG A 197 6.69 7.39 -15.65
N GLY A 198 7.71 7.95 -14.99
CA GLY A 198 7.65 8.27 -13.57
C GLY A 198 7.49 7.04 -12.68
N LEU A 199 7.12 7.27 -11.42
CA LEU A 199 7.00 6.20 -10.43
C LEU A 199 5.74 5.35 -10.65
N SER A 200 5.88 4.03 -10.49
CA SER A 200 4.75 3.09 -10.48
C SER A 200 3.77 3.35 -9.33
N SER A 201 2.59 2.72 -9.36
CA SER A 201 1.64 2.83 -8.25
C SER A 201 2.24 2.31 -6.95
N ALA A 202 2.89 1.15 -6.98
CA ALA A 202 3.56 0.56 -5.81
C ALA A 202 4.69 1.45 -5.29
N GLU A 203 5.55 1.99 -6.16
CA GLU A 203 6.62 2.90 -5.77
C GLU A 203 6.09 4.17 -5.10
N ARG A 204 5.06 4.81 -5.69
CA ARG A 204 4.41 5.98 -5.08
C ARG A 204 3.82 5.65 -3.70
N ILE A 205 3.27 4.45 -3.51
CA ILE A 205 2.73 4.01 -2.23
C ILE A 205 3.86 3.75 -1.22
N ILE A 206 4.97 3.13 -1.64
CA ILE A 206 6.16 2.92 -0.82
C ILE A 206 6.71 4.28 -0.36
N GLU A 207 6.94 5.23 -1.25
CA GLU A 207 7.43 6.56 -0.88
C GLU A 207 6.52 7.28 0.11
N LYS A 208 5.20 7.18 -0.06
CA LYS A 208 4.23 7.70 0.91
C LYS A 208 4.33 6.98 2.25
N SER A 209 4.56 5.67 2.24
CA SER A 209 4.71 4.80 3.41
C SER A 209 5.96 5.12 4.24
N LEU A 210 6.99 5.71 3.64
CA LEU A 210 8.19 6.16 4.36
C LEU A 210 7.92 7.40 5.22
N ARG A 211 6.89 8.18 4.89
CA ARG A 211 6.58 9.45 5.59
C ARG A 211 6.00 9.20 7.00
N PRO A 212 6.40 10.00 8.00
CA PRO A 212 5.78 9.96 9.32
C PRO A 212 4.27 10.16 9.24
N GLY A 213 3.50 9.39 10.02
CA GLY A 213 2.04 9.54 10.13
C GLY A 213 1.22 8.97 8.96
N CYS A 214 1.83 8.33 7.96
CA CYS A 214 1.12 7.69 6.85
C CYS A 214 0.03 6.69 7.33
N PHE A 215 0.29 6.01 8.45
CA PHE A 215 -0.55 4.93 8.99
C PHE A 215 -1.45 5.34 10.16
N ARG A 216 -1.78 6.63 10.31
CA ARG A 216 -2.60 7.12 11.45
C ARG A 216 -3.94 6.39 11.61
N GLY A 217 -4.62 6.09 10.51
CA GLY A 217 -5.96 5.49 10.52
C GLY A 217 -6.06 4.10 9.89
N VAL A 218 -4.94 3.49 9.50
CA VAL A 218 -4.94 2.26 8.70
C VAL A 218 -3.63 1.51 8.86
N ASP A 219 -3.69 0.18 8.99
CA ASP A 219 -2.49 -0.65 9.05
C ASP A 219 -1.70 -0.61 7.73
N PRO A 220 -0.36 -0.78 7.75
CA PRO A 220 0.48 -0.67 6.55
C PRO A 220 0.04 -1.52 5.36
N LEU A 221 -0.37 -2.77 5.61
CA LEU A 221 -0.78 -3.70 4.56
C LEU A 221 -2.13 -3.29 3.95
N ARG A 222 -3.09 -2.85 4.77
CA ARG A 222 -4.37 -2.31 4.27
C ARG A 222 -4.18 -1.00 3.54
N TYR A 223 -3.22 -0.17 3.93
CA TYR A 223 -2.85 1.04 3.20
C TYR A 223 -2.39 0.70 1.79
N LEU A 224 -1.45 -0.25 1.67
CA LEU A 224 -0.96 -0.74 0.38
C LEU A 224 -2.10 -1.31 -0.47
N TRP A 225 -2.86 -2.27 0.08
CA TRP A 225 -3.99 -2.90 -0.60
C TRP A 225 -5.02 -1.89 -1.15
N LYS A 226 -5.49 -0.97 -0.30
CA LYS A 226 -6.50 0.02 -0.71
C LYS A 226 -6.02 0.92 -1.84
N ASN A 227 -4.74 1.32 -1.82
CA ASN A 227 -4.19 2.16 -2.88
C ASN A 227 -3.99 1.36 -4.18
N LEU A 228 -3.55 0.09 -4.10
CA LEU A 228 -3.45 -0.78 -5.27
C LEU A 228 -4.81 -1.02 -5.92
N VAL A 229 -5.86 -1.33 -5.14
CA VAL A 229 -7.23 -1.50 -5.67
C VAL A 229 -7.73 -0.21 -6.33
N ARG A 230 -7.50 0.94 -5.70
CA ARG A 230 -7.88 2.25 -6.28
C ARG A 230 -7.19 2.49 -7.63
N ASP A 231 -5.91 2.16 -7.74
CA ASP A 231 -5.11 2.41 -8.94
C ASP A 231 -5.32 1.33 -10.02
N ALA A 232 -5.81 0.13 -9.64
CA ALA A 232 -6.16 -0.95 -10.56
C ALA A 232 -7.44 -0.66 -11.36
N ASP A 233 -8.48 -0.09 -10.73
CA ASP A 233 -9.77 0.21 -11.38
C ASP A 233 -9.63 1.02 -12.69
N PRO A 234 -8.89 2.15 -12.76
CA PRO A 234 -8.75 2.90 -14.01
C PRO A 234 -7.97 2.13 -15.10
N LEU A 235 -6.97 1.33 -14.73
CA LEU A 235 -6.21 0.52 -15.70
C LEU A 235 -7.09 -0.59 -16.30
N LEU A 236 -7.89 -1.25 -15.47
CA LEU A 236 -8.81 -2.28 -15.92
C LEU A 236 -9.93 -1.69 -16.80
N ARG A 237 -10.51 -0.57 -16.38
CA ARG A 237 -11.50 0.17 -17.17
C ARG A 237 -10.98 0.53 -18.56
N ALA A 238 -9.76 1.06 -18.63
CA ALA A 238 -9.11 1.38 -19.90
C ALA A 238 -8.91 0.15 -20.79
N LYS A 239 -8.64 -1.02 -20.20
CA LYS A 239 -8.45 -2.28 -20.94
C LYS A 239 -9.72 -2.79 -21.62
N VAL A 240 -10.90 -2.44 -21.11
CA VAL A 240 -12.22 -2.88 -21.64
C VAL A 240 -13.05 -1.74 -22.20
N ASP A 241 -12.43 -0.59 -22.46
CA ASP A 241 -13.07 0.63 -22.93
C ASP A 241 -14.27 1.10 -22.07
N ASP A 242 -14.26 0.80 -20.76
CA ASP A 242 -15.29 1.26 -19.84
C ASP A 242 -14.96 2.66 -19.32
N PRO A 243 -15.85 3.66 -19.49
CA PRO A 243 -15.60 4.98 -18.94
C PRO A 243 -15.59 4.98 -17.41
N ARG A 244 -14.98 6.01 -16.83
CA ARG A 244 -14.87 6.21 -15.37
C ARG A 244 -16.23 6.17 -14.64
N LEU A 245 -17.31 6.63 -15.29
CA LEU A 245 -18.65 6.66 -14.72
C LEU A 245 -19.53 5.49 -15.17
N GLY A 246 -18.96 4.44 -15.78
CA GLY A 246 -19.72 3.32 -16.34
C GLY A 246 -20.65 2.63 -15.34
N SER A 247 -20.21 2.51 -14.08
CA SER A 247 -21.03 1.91 -13.02
C SER A 247 -22.26 2.74 -12.64
N LEU A 248 -22.14 4.07 -12.67
CA LEU A 248 -23.29 4.96 -12.50
C LEU A 248 -24.25 4.83 -13.69
N VAL A 249 -23.73 4.84 -14.92
CA VAL A 249 -24.52 4.70 -16.14
C VAL A 249 -25.35 3.41 -16.11
N ARG A 250 -24.71 2.26 -15.84
CA ARG A 250 -25.38 0.95 -15.78
C ARG A 250 -26.36 0.81 -14.62
N ARG A 251 -26.18 1.55 -13.54
CA ARG A 251 -27.16 1.63 -12.45
C ARG A 251 -28.40 2.43 -12.90
N VAL A 252 -28.22 3.64 -13.40
CA VAL A 252 -29.34 4.49 -13.85
C VAL A 252 -30.12 3.82 -14.99
N SER A 253 -29.42 3.20 -15.94
CA SER A 253 -30.04 2.42 -17.02
C SER A 253 -30.95 1.30 -16.52
N ARG A 254 -30.54 0.58 -15.46
CA ARG A 254 -31.38 -0.43 -14.80
C ARG A 254 -32.55 0.20 -14.04
N ASP A 255 -32.31 1.31 -13.33
CA ASP A 255 -33.33 1.98 -12.54
C ASP A 255 -34.48 2.53 -13.42
N ILE A 256 -34.16 3.04 -14.62
CA ILE A 256 -35.16 3.55 -15.57
C ILE A 256 -35.64 2.49 -16.58
N GLY A 257 -35.02 1.32 -16.62
CA GLY A 257 -35.37 0.24 -17.55
C GLY A 257 -35.10 0.56 -19.04
N SER A 258 -34.11 1.40 -19.34
CA SER A 258 -33.80 1.84 -20.71
C SER A 258 -32.32 1.62 -21.06
N VAL A 259 -32.08 1.13 -22.27
CA VAL A 259 -30.74 0.98 -22.88
C VAL A 259 -30.43 2.08 -23.90
N ASP A 260 -31.35 3.03 -24.11
CA ASP A 260 -31.11 4.18 -24.98
C ASP A 260 -30.12 5.15 -24.31
N PRO A 261 -28.93 5.41 -24.91
CA PRO A 261 -27.94 6.30 -24.32
C PRO A 261 -28.47 7.71 -24.04
N GLN A 262 -29.39 8.22 -24.87
CA GLN A 262 -29.90 9.59 -24.71
C GLN A 262 -30.87 9.69 -23.51
N ALA A 263 -31.78 8.72 -23.36
CA ALA A 263 -32.64 8.61 -22.19
C ALA A 263 -31.83 8.47 -20.89
N VAL A 264 -30.82 7.60 -20.87
CA VAL A 264 -29.97 7.39 -19.69
C VAL A 264 -29.15 8.64 -19.36
N HIS A 265 -28.59 9.31 -20.36
CA HIS A 265 -27.87 10.57 -20.16
C HIS A 265 -28.77 11.63 -19.54
N SER A 266 -29.98 11.81 -20.07
CA SER A 266 -30.95 12.79 -19.56
C SER A 266 -31.33 12.51 -18.10
N ALA A 267 -31.57 11.24 -17.76
CA ALA A 267 -31.83 10.83 -16.37
C ALA A 267 -30.64 11.14 -15.44
N ILE A 268 -29.39 10.91 -15.88
CA ILE A 268 -28.20 11.26 -15.08
C ILE A 268 -28.11 12.78 -14.84
N GLN A 269 -28.45 13.58 -15.86
CA GLN A 269 -28.46 15.04 -15.75
C GLN A 269 -29.48 15.52 -14.73
N GLU A 270 -30.68 14.95 -14.73
CA GLU A 270 -31.74 15.29 -13.76
C GLU A 270 -31.39 14.88 -12.32
N MET A 271 -30.66 13.78 -12.15
CA MET A 271 -30.26 13.29 -10.83
C MET A 271 -29.05 14.02 -10.22
N THR A 272 -28.24 14.70 -11.04
CA THR A 272 -26.91 15.17 -10.65
C THR A 272 -26.71 16.66 -10.92
N ASP A 273 -26.78 17.49 -9.88
CA ASP A 273 -26.49 18.94 -9.97
C ASP A 273 -24.99 19.29 -10.17
N ARG A 274 -24.12 18.29 -10.47
CA ARG A 274 -22.65 18.43 -10.41
C ARG A 274 -21.98 18.32 -11.79
N HIS A 275 -20.83 18.98 -11.91
CA HIS A 275 -19.93 19.06 -13.08
C HIS A 275 -19.35 17.74 -13.63
N SER A 276 -19.88 16.57 -13.27
CA SER A 276 -19.33 15.28 -13.70
C SER A 276 -20.40 14.44 -14.42
N ILE A 277 -21.06 15.05 -15.40
CA ILE A 277 -22.02 14.38 -16.28
C ILE A 277 -21.21 13.68 -17.39
N PRO A 278 -21.34 12.36 -17.57
CA PRO A 278 -20.68 11.66 -18.68
C PRO A 278 -21.26 12.14 -20.01
N SER A 279 -20.45 12.23 -21.06
CA SER A 279 -20.99 12.52 -22.40
C SER A 279 -21.89 11.38 -22.89
N VAL A 280 -22.79 11.67 -23.83
CA VAL A 280 -23.63 10.64 -24.48
C VAL A 280 -22.79 9.50 -25.07
N ASN A 281 -21.61 9.81 -25.63
CA ASN A 281 -20.69 8.80 -26.12
C ASN A 281 -20.15 7.90 -24.99
N ALA A 282 -19.79 8.46 -23.85
CA ALA A 282 -19.38 7.68 -22.69
C ALA A 282 -20.54 6.81 -22.16
N VAL A 283 -21.77 7.35 -22.14
CA VAL A 283 -22.96 6.56 -21.79
C VAL A 283 -23.11 5.37 -22.73
N ARG A 284 -23.02 5.60 -24.05
CA ARG A 284 -23.06 4.54 -25.06
C ARG A 284 -21.99 3.47 -24.80
N LEU A 285 -20.73 3.88 -24.63
CA LEU A 285 -19.62 2.95 -24.36
C LEU A 285 -19.89 2.10 -23.12
N ALA A 286 -20.30 2.72 -22.01
CA ALA A 286 -20.60 2.00 -20.76
C ALA A 286 -21.75 0.97 -20.89
N LEU A 287 -22.74 1.23 -21.74
CA LEU A 287 -23.85 0.31 -22.00
C LEU A 287 -23.46 -0.85 -22.93
N THR A 288 -22.42 -0.65 -23.75
CA THR A 288 -21.90 -1.66 -24.67
C THR A 288 -20.68 -2.43 -24.13
N THR A 289 -20.04 -1.96 -23.05
CA THR A 289 -18.93 -2.66 -22.40
C THR A 289 -19.33 -4.09 -22.04
N GLY A 290 -18.51 -5.06 -22.43
CA GLY A 290 -18.66 -6.48 -22.10
C GLY A 290 -17.30 -7.14 -21.90
N SER A 291 -17.28 -8.47 -21.83
CA SER A 291 -16.02 -9.23 -21.83
C SER A 291 -15.29 -9.06 -23.15
N ILE A 292 -13.95 -8.99 -23.12
CA ILE A 292 -13.16 -9.17 -24.34
C ILE A 292 -13.35 -10.60 -24.88
N PRO A 293 -13.23 -10.82 -26.21
CA PRO A 293 -13.48 -12.13 -26.82
C PRO A 293 -12.67 -13.29 -26.20
N GLU A 294 -11.49 -12.99 -25.69
CA GLU A 294 -10.53 -13.93 -25.11
C GLU A 294 -10.76 -14.23 -23.62
N ALA A 295 -11.73 -13.58 -22.97
CA ALA A 295 -12.00 -13.79 -21.54
C ALA A 295 -12.71 -15.13 -21.29
N GLU A 296 -12.07 -16.04 -20.56
CA GLU A 296 -12.69 -17.30 -20.15
C GLU A 296 -13.81 -17.08 -19.13
N THR A 297 -14.90 -17.84 -19.26
CA THR A 297 -15.99 -17.81 -18.28
C THR A 297 -15.70 -18.80 -17.16
N VAL A 298 -15.01 -18.36 -16.12
CA VAL A 298 -14.70 -19.19 -14.95
C VAL A 298 -15.45 -18.64 -13.73
N PRO A 299 -16.15 -19.47 -12.94
CA PRO A 299 -16.71 -19.02 -11.67
C PRO A 299 -15.59 -18.47 -10.77
N PHE A 300 -15.75 -17.26 -10.20
CA PHE A 300 -14.90 -16.76 -9.13
C PHE A 300 -15.04 -17.78 -8.03
N ARG A 301 -13.95 -18.48 -7.77
CA ARG A 301 -13.73 -18.99 -6.43
C ARG A 301 -13.30 -17.80 -5.62
N ASP A 302 -13.93 -17.61 -4.46
CA ASP A 302 -13.57 -16.57 -3.50
C ASP A 302 -12.05 -16.43 -3.47
N VAL A 303 -11.56 -15.31 -4.01
CA VAL A 303 -10.14 -15.02 -3.95
C VAL A 303 -9.93 -14.60 -2.50
N ASP A 304 -9.68 -15.58 -1.65
CA ASP A 304 -9.30 -15.37 -0.26
C ASP A 304 -7.85 -14.86 -0.28
N VAL A 305 -7.70 -13.61 -0.73
CA VAL A 305 -6.42 -12.94 -0.83
C VAL A 305 -5.95 -12.70 0.59
N LEU A 306 -5.08 -13.60 1.06
CA LEU A 306 -4.17 -13.35 2.19
C LEU A 306 -4.86 -13.04 3.53
N GLY A 307 -6.14 -13.43 3.72
CA GLY A 307 -6.89 -13.06 4.92
C GLY A 307 -7.08 -11.53 5.07
N VAL A 308 -7.00 -10.78 3.97
CA VAL A 308 -7.22 -9.32 3.93
C VAL A 308 -8.71 -8.98 3.70
N SER A 309 -9.57 -10.00 3.58
CA SER A 309 -11.03 -9.82 3.58
C SER A 309 -11.50 -9.24 4.92
N ALA A 310 -12.34 -8.21 4.82
CA ALA A 310 -12.78 -7.33 5.91
C ALA A 310 -13.47 -8.06 7.08
#